data_AF-A0A924Z440-F1
#
_entry.id   AF-A0A924Z440-F1
#
_cell.length_a   1.000
_cell.length_b   1.000
_cell.length_c   1.000
_cell.angle_alpha   90.00
_cell.angle_beta   90.00
_cell.angle_gamma   90.00
#
_symmetry.space_group_name_H-M   'P 1'
#
loop_
_entity.id
_entity.type
_entity.pdbx_description
1 polymer ?
#
loop_
_entity_poly.entity_id
_entity_poly.type
_entity_poly.pdbx_seq_one_letter_code
_entity_poly.pdbx_strand_id
1 'polypeptide(L)'
;NSFVKITDDGELSISARSVAEAKIAIKELKLKKKEYALVKREISQQQKQIRAEYTDQVRQRGSKFRGGGSVGRLVRTVQTINRDADRRSLAQELAPLEQQKNAVEAVITAIDQKILRVERFIVENS
;
A
#
# COMPACT_ATOMS: atom_id res chain seq x y z
N ASN A 1 19.79 -14.02 19.07
CA ASN A 1 19.87 -12.59 19.44
C ASN A 1 19.64 -11.75 18.19
N SER A 2 18.46 -11.12 18.09
CA SER A 2 18.18 -10.12 17.03
C SER A 2 18.70 -8.76 17.52
N PHE A 3 19.41 -8.02 16.67
CA PHE A 3 19.92 -6.67 17.00
C PHE A 3 18.94 -5.57 16.60
N VAL A 4 17.90 -5.95 15.85
CA VAL A 4 16.80 -5.10 15.41
C VAL A 4 15.52 -5.55 16.07
N LYS A 5 14.78 -4.60 16.67
CA LYS A 5 13.38 -4.81 17.09
C LYS A 5 12.50 -3.80 16.38
N ILE A 6 11.42 -4.31 15.79
CA ILE A 6 10.34 -3.52 15.19
C ILE A 6 9.14 -3.73 16.12
N THR A 7 8.64 -2.67 16.75
CA THR A 7 7.39 -2.74 17.52
C THR A 7 6.19 -2.77 16.58
N ASP A 8 5.03 -3.19 17.08
CA ASP A 8 3.79 -3.23 16.30
C ASP A 8 3.36 -1.82 15.82
N ASP A 9 3.83 -0.77 16.52
CA ASP A 9 3.65 0.63 16.15
C ASP A 9 4.61 1.12 15.03
N GLY A 10 5.49 0.23 14.55
CA GLY A 10 6.47 0.54 13.51
C GLY A 10 7.74 1.23 14.03
N GLU A 11 7.95 1.32 15.34
CA GLU A 11 9.19 1.87 15.89
C GLU A 11 10.34 0.87 15.75
N LEU A 12 11.42 1.33 15.10
CA LEU A 12 12.64 0.56 14.89
C LEU A 12 13.70 0.93 15.93
N SER A 13 14.06 -0.02 16.78
CA SER A 13 15.20 0.08 17.71
C SER A 13 16.34 -0.83 17.28
N ILE A 14 17.57 -0.32 17.40
CA ILE A 14 18.81 -1.02 17.01
C ILE A 14 19.75 -0.96 18.19
N SER A 15 20.29 -2.12 18.60
CA SER A 15 21.18 -2.25 19.75
C SER A 15 22.58 -2.75 19.36
N ALA A 16 23.17 -2.18 18.30
CA ALA A 16 24.52 -2.51 17.88
C ALA A 16 25.55 -1.65 18.63
N ARG A 17 26.55 -2.27 19.26
CA ARG A 17 27.64 -1.61 20.01
C ARG A 17 29.00 -1.76 19.34
N SER A 18 29.15 -2.66 18.37
CA SER A 18 30.38 -2.86 17.60
C SER A 18 30.13 -2.78 16.09
N VAL A 19 31.20 -2.55 15.31
CA VAL A 19 31.13 -2.53 13.84
C VAL A 19 30.65 -3.88 13.29
N ALA A 20 31.04 -5.00 13.91
CA ALA A 20 30.59 -6.33 13.53
C ALA A 20 29.07 -6.51 13.76
N GLU A 21 28.57 -6.08 14.91
CA GLU A 21 27.13 -6.09 15.23
C GLU A 21 26.34 -5.15 14.32
N ALA A 22 26.88 -3.99 13.99
CA ALA A 22 26.26 -3.03 13.07
C ALA A 22 26.09 -3.62 11.66
N LYS A 23 27.08 -4.37 11.16
CA LYS A 23 27.00 -5.08 9.87
C LYS A 23 25.92 -6.19 9.90
N ILE A 24 25.75 -6.87 11.02
CA ILE A 24 24.68 -7.88 11.20
C ILE A 24 23.31 -7.19 11.23
N ALA A 25 23.17 -6.11 12.00
CA ALA A 25 21.93 -5.33 12.07
C ALA A 25 21.49 -4.78 10.70
N ILE A 26 22.43 -4.32 9.85
CA ILE A 26 22.11 -3.91 8.46
C ILE A 26 21.55 -5.08 7.65
N LYS A 27 22.11 -6.29 7.79
CA LYS A 27 21.60 -7.47 7.08
C LYS A 27 20.18 -7.83 7.54
N GLU A 28 19.91 -7.77 8.84
CA GLU A 28 18.57 -7.96 9.40
C GLU A 28 17.59 -6.91 8.88
N LEU A 29 17.95 -5.63 8.89
CA LEU A 29 17.13 -4.53 8.34
C LEU A 29 16.85 -4.72 6.85
N LYS A 30 17.84 -5.13 6.05
CA LYS A 30 17.67 -5.41 4.62
C LYS A 30 16.72 -6.59 4.37
N LEU A 31 16.75 -7.61 5.23
CA LEU A 31 15.84 -8.74 5.14
C LEU A 31 14.41 -8.31 5.49
N LYS A 32 14.23 -7.56 6.58
CA LYS A 32 12.92 -6.99 6.95
C LYS A 32 12.36 -6.06 5.88
N LYS A 33 13.18 -5.20 5.27
CA LYS A 33 12.77 -4.38 4.13
C LYS A 33 12.19 -5.23 3.00
N LYS A 34 12.79 -6.39 2.69
CA LYS A 34 12.29 -7.29 1.64
C LYS A 34 10.94 -7.90 2.02
N GLU A 35 10.73 -8.27 3.28
CA GLU A 35 9.43 -8.75 3.77
C GLU A 35 8.34 -7.69 3.55
N TYR A 36 8.55 -6.46 4.02
CA TYR A 36 7.58 -5.37 3.82
C TYR A 36 7.40 -5.01 2.33
N ALA A 37 8.43 -5.11 1.50
CA ALA A 37 8.32 -4.90 0.06
C ALA A 37 7.43 -5.97 -0.62
N LEU A 38 7.44 -7.21 -0.13
CA LEU A 38 6.53 -8.25 -0.61
C LEU A 38 5.09 -7.93 -0.21
N VAL A 39 4.85 -7.52 1.04
CA VAL A 39 3.51 -7.10 1.50
C VAL A 39 2.97 -5.93 0.66
N LYS A 40 3.79 -4.90 0.41
CA LYS A 40 3.43 -3.78 -0.47
C LYS A 40 3.02 -4.25 -1.87
N ARG A 41 3.76 -5.22 -2.42
CA ARG A 41 3.48 -5.79 -3.75
C ARG A 41 2.15 -6.54 -3.76
N GLU A 42 1.87 -7.32 -2.73
CA GLU A 42 0.60 -8.05 -2.58
C GLU A 42 -0.59 -7.09 -2.51
N ILE A 43 -0.52 -6.06 -1.67
CA ILE A 43 -1.57 -5.02 -1.57
C ILE A 43 -1.77 -4.34 -2.93
N SER A 44 -0.68 -4.03 -3.64
CA SER A 44 -0.76 -3.41 -4.98
C SER A 44 -1.41 -4.34 -6.01
N GLN A 45 -1.20 -5.65 -5.90
CA GLN A 45 -1.87 -6.65 -6.74
C GLN A 45 -3.36 -6.75 -6.42
N GLN A 46 -3.75 -6.74 -5.14
CA GLN A 46 -5.15 -6.71 -4.71
C GLN A 46 -5.87 -5.47 -5.24
N GLN A 47 -5.27 -4.28 -5.11
CA GLN A 47 -5.82 -3.04 -5.69
C GLN A 47 -5.99 -3.14 -7.20
N LYS A 48 -5.03 -3.75 -7.90
CA LYS A 48 -5.08 -3.96 -9.35
C LYS A 48 -6.22 -4.90 -9.73
N GLN A 49 -6.42 -5.97 -8.96
CA GLN A 49 -7.48 -6.95 -9.18
C GLN A 49 -8.87 -6.30 -9.03
N ILE A 50 -9.11 -5.57 -7.94
CA ILE A 50 -10.37 -4.85 -7.69
C ILE A 50 -10.67 -3.86 -8.85
N ARG A 51 -9.65 -3.11 -9.31
CA ARG A 51 -9.81 -2.19 -10.44
C ARG A 51 -10.09 -2.91 -11.76
N ALA A 52 -9.50 -4.08 -11.98
CA ALA A 52 -9.74 -4.89 -13.17
C ALA A 52 -11.18 -5.41 -13.17
N GLU A 53 -11.64 -5.97 -12.05
CA GLU A 53 -13.01 -6.47 -11.89
C GLU A 53 -14.05 -5.37 -12.11
N TYR A 54 -13.86 -4.19 -11.51
CA TYR A 54 -14.71 -3.03 -11.76
C TYR A 54 -14.69 -2.60 -13.23
N THR A 55 -13.52 -2.62 -13.87
CA THR A 55 -13.40 -2.26 -15.30
C THR A 55 -14.17 -3.23 -16.18
N ASP A 56 -14.10 -4.53 -15.90
CA ASP A 56 -14.83 -5.54 -16.65
C ASP A 56 -16.35 -5.44 -16.43
N GLN A 57 -16.79 -5.19 -15.19
CA GLN A 57 -18.20 -4.89 -14.89
C GLN A 57 -18.69 -3.67 -15.67
N VAL A 58 -17.91 -2.59 -15.72
CA VAL A 58 -18.27 -1.37 -16.46
C VAL A 58 -18.29 -1.59 -17.97
N ARG A 59 -17.39 -2.42 -18.51
CA ARG A 59 -17.36 -2.77 -19.95
C ARG A 59 -18.58 -3.59 -20.37
N GLN A 60 -19.06 -4.47 -19.51
CA GLN A 60 -20.26 -5.27 -19.77
C GLN A 60 -21.56 -4.45 -19.65
N ARG A 61 -21.52 -3.29 -18.98
CA ARG A 61 -22.67 -2.38 -18.90
C ARG A 61 -22.84 -1.64 -20.23
N GLY A 62 -23.92 -1.97 -20.95
CA GLY A 62 -24.28 -1.32 -22.22
C GLY A 62 -24.39 0.22 -22.16
N SER A 63 -24.51 0.85 -23.33
CA SER A 63 -24.58 2.31 -23.44
C SER A 63 -25.75 2.90 -22.64
N LYS A 64 -25.58 4.11 -22.09
CA LYS A 64 -26.70 4.82 -21.44
C LYS A 64 -27.80 5.06 -22.48
N PHE A 65 -29.06 4.89 -22.06
CA PHE A 65 -30.19 5.11 -22.93
C PHE A 65 -30.19 6.59 -23.41
N ARG A 66 -30.11 6.81 -24.73
CA ARG A 66 -30.03 8.15 -25.35
C ARG A 66 -31.40 8.72 -25.80
N GLY A 67 -32.49 7.93 -25.72
CA GLY A 67 -33.84 8.28 -26.21
C GLY A 67 -34.68 9.22 -25.32
N GLY A 68 -35.49 10.06 -25.97
CA GLY A 68 -36.08 11.31 -25.44
C GLY A 68 -37.50 11.24 -24.86
N GLY A 69 -37.69 11.91 -23.72
CA GLY A 69 -38.96 12.07 -23.00
C GLY A 69 -38.75 12.17 -21.49
N SER A 70 -39.80 12.55 -20.73
CA SER A 70 -39.80 12.61 -19.27
C SER A 70 -39.45 11.26 -18.61
N VAL A 71 -39.93 10.16 -19.19
CA VAL A 71 -39.60 8.78 -18.76
C VAL A 71 -38.12 8.44 -18.99
N GLY A 72 -37.56 8.82 -20.15
CA GLY A 72 -36.12 8.65 -20.43
C GLY A 72 -35.22 9.50 -19.54
N ARG A 73 -35.73 10.61 -18.98
CA ARG A 73 -35.03 11.39 -17.95
C ARG A 73 -34.95 10.64 -16.61
N LEU A 74 -36.07 10.05 -16.16
CA LEU A 74 -36.10 9.26 -14.91
C LEU A 74 -35.16 8.05 -14.97
N VAL A 75 -35.20 7.28 -16.06
CA VAL A 75 -34.32 6.11 -16.26
C VAL A 75 -32.85 6.52 -16.25
N ARG A 76 -32.48 7.63 -16.89
CA ARG A 76 -31.10 8.16 -16.86
C ARG A 76 -30.67 8.63 -15.47
N THR A 77 -31.57 9.23 -14.70
CA THR A 77 -31.28 9.63 -13.31
C THR A 77 -30.95 8.41 -12.47
N VAL A 78 -31.78 7.35 -12.53
CA VAL A 78 -31.53 6.09 -11.82
C VAL A 78 -30.22 5.43 -12.28
N GLN A 79 -29.97 5.35 -13.60
CA GLN A 79 -28.71 4.84 -14.14
C GLN A 79 -27.48 5.65 -13.70
N THR A 80 -27.64 6.95 -13.43
CA THR A 80 -26.55 7.81 -12.98
C THR A 80 -26.30 7.62 -11.48
N ILE A 81 -27.36 7.58 -10.67
CA ILE A 81 -27.28 7.27 -9.24
C ILE A 81 -26.60 5.92 -9.01
N ASN A 82 -27.01 4.88 -9.74
CA ASN A 82 -26.38 3.56 -9.60
C ASN A 82 -24.89 3.60 -9.94
N ARG A 83 -24.51 4.25 -11.05
CA ARG A 83 -23.09 4.38 -11.43
C ARG A 83 -22.27 5.18 -10.42
N ASP A 84 -22.86 6.20 -9.81
CA ASP A 84 -22.18 6.98 -8.78
C ASP A 84 -22.05 6.17 -7.47
N ALA A 85 -23.05 5.36 -7.13
CA ALA A 85 -22.97 4.41 -6.02
C ALA A 85 -21.89 3.36 -6.26
N ASP A 86 -21.79 2.78 -7.47
CA ASP A 86 -20.74 1.82 -7.82
C ASP A 86 -19.34 2.41 -7.67
N ARG A 87 -19.13 3.66 -8.11
CA ARG A 87 -17.84 4.36 -7.95
C ARG A 87 -17.50 4.60 -6.48
N ARG A 88 -18.51 4.90 -5.65
CA ARG A 88 -18.34 5.07 -4.20
C ARG A 88 -17.98 3.74 -3.54
N SER A 89 -18.61 2.63 -3.93
CA SER A 89 -18.26 1.29 -3.46
C SER A 89 -16.81 0.95 -3.77
N LEU A 90 -16.39 1.16 -5.03
CA LEU A 90 -14.99 0.96 -5.43
C LEU A 90 -14.02 1.79 -4.59
N ALA A 91 -14.34 3.07 -4.31
CA ALA A 91 -13.50 3.92 -3.48
C ALA A 91 -13.43 3.42 -2.03
N GLN A 92 -14.55 2.93 -1.48
CA GLN A 92 -14.61 2.35 -0.13
C GLN A 92 -13.80 1.05 -0.03
N GLU A 93 -13.79 0.23 -1.07
CA GLU A 93 -12.99 -1.01 -1.14
C GLU A 93 -11.49 -0.73 -1.27
N LEU A 94 -11.10 0.30 -2.03
CA LEU A 94 -9.70 0.66 -2.22
C LEU A 94 -9.09 1.42 -1.04
N ALA A 95 -9.89 2.21 -0.32
CA ALA A 95 -9.43 3.04 0.80
C ALA A 95 -8.62 2.28 1.88
N PRO A 96 -9.08 1.14 2.44
CA PRO A 96 -8.31 0.42 3.45
C PRO A 96 -7.00 -0.14 2.89
N LEU A 97 -6.99 -0.61 1.63
CA LEU A 97 -5.77 -1.10 0.98
C LEU A 97 -4.76 0.03 0.76
N GLU A 98 -5.23 1.24 0.44
CA GLU A 98 -4.37 2.40 0.29
C GLU A 98 -3.77 2.85 1.62
N GLN A 99 -4.55 2.83 2.71
CA GLN A 99 -4.04 3.08 4.06
C GLN A 99 -2.97 2.06 4.46
N GLN A 100 -3.23 0.77 4.26
CA GLN A 100 -2.28 -0.30 4.54
C GLN A 100 -0.99 -0.14 3.72
N LYS A 101 -1.12 0.15 2.42
CA LYS A 101 0.03 0.39 1.55
C LYS A 101 0.89 1.56 2.04
N ASN A 102 0.26 2.64 2.47
CA ASN A 102 0.95 3.82 2.99
C ASN A 102 1.65 3.51 4.33
N ALA A 103 1.02 2.72 5.20
CA ALA A 103 1.63 2.28 6.45
C ALA A 103 2.89 1.42 6.19
N VAL A 104 2.80 0.47 5.26
CA VAL A 104 3.95 -0.35 4.84
C VAL A 104 5.06 0.51 4.23
N GLU A 105 4.71 1.50 3.42
CA GLU A 105 5.70 2.43 2.84
C GLU A 105 6.42 3.27 3.91
N ALA A 106 5.69 3.71 4.93
CA ALA A 106 6.27 4.42 6.07
C ALA A 106 7.30 3.55 6.81
N VAL A 107 6.99 2.27 7.03
CA VAL A 107 7.92 1.31 7.66
C VAL A 107 9.16 1.08 6.79
N ILE A 108 8.99 0.88 5.48
CA ILE A 108 10.13 0.75 4.55
C ILE A 108 11.04 1.98 4.62
N THR A 109 10.44 3.18 4.62
CA THR A 109 11.18 4.44 4.72
C THR A 109 11.93 4.56 6.04
N ALA A 110 11.31 4.17 7.15
CA ALA A 110 11.95 4.15 8.46
C ALA A 110 13.12 3.16 8.50
N ILE A 111 12.99 1.98 7.88
CA ILE A 111 14.09 1.01 7.74
C ILE A 111 15.25 1.63 6.97
N ASP A 112 14.99 2.31 5.85
CA ASP A 112 16.05 2.94 5.04
C ASP A 112 16.80 4.04 5.80
N GLN A 113 16.07 4.89 6.52
CA GLN A 113 16.69 5.89 7.39
C GLN A 113 17.59 5.26 8.46
N LYS A 114 17.15 4.14 9.02
CA LYS A 114 17.88 3.41 10.05
C LYS A 114 19.13 2.73 9.49
N ILE A 115 19.05 2.13 8.29
CA ILE A 115 20.22 1.58 7.58
C ILE A 115 21.26 2.68 7.39
N LEU A 116 20.87 3.85 6.89
CA LEU A 116 21.79 4.98 6.68
C LEU A 116 22.49 5.42 7.97
N ARG A 117 21.76 5.46 9.10
CA ARG A 117 22.36 5.80 10.41
C ARG A 117 23.39 4.76 10.86
N VAL A 118 23.11 3.47 10.67
CA VAL A 118 24.05 2.40 11.03
C VAL A 118 25.25 2.38 10.08
N GLU A 119 25.03 2.63 8.78
CA GLU A 119 26.12 2.74 7.81
C GLU A 119 27.06 3.90 8.16
N ARG A 120 26.52 5.05 8.58
CA ARG A 120 27.31 6.17 9.09
C ARG A 120 28.14 5.78 10.31
N PHE A 121 27.53 5.11 11.30
CA PHE A 121 28.25 4.64 12.48
C PHE A 121 29.43 3.72 12.12
N ILE A 122 29.24 2.83 11.14
CA ILE A 122 30.32 1.95 10.66
C ILE A 122 31.46 2.77 10.06
N VAL A 123 31.17 3.78 9.23
CA VAL A 123 32.18 4.63 8.61
C VAL A 123 32.95 5.45 9.65
N GLU A 124 32.27 5.99 10.66
CA GLU A 124 32.89 6.79 11.72
C GLU A 124 33.78 5.97 12.68
N ASN A 125 33.57 4.66 12.76
CA ASN A 125 34.28 3.74 13.67
C ASN A 125 35.11 2.67 12.92
N SER A 126 35.33 2.84 11.61
CA SER A 126 36.21 1.97 10.79
C SER A 126 37.60 2.56 10.61
#